data_AF-A0A0G2J811-F1
#
_entry.id   AF-A0A0G2J811-F1
#
_cell.length_a   1.000
_cell.length_b   1.000
_cell.length_c   1.000
_cell.angle_alpha   90.00
_cell.angle_beta   90.00
_cell.angle_gamma   90.00
#
_symmetry.space_group_name_H-M   'P 1'
#
loop_
_entity.id
_entity.type
_entity.pdbx_description
1 polymer ?
#
loop_
_entity_poly.entity_id
_entity_poly.type
_entity_poly.pdbx_seq_one_letter_code
_entity_poly.pdbx_strand_id
1 'polypeptide(L)'
;MFRFRRFGRSRQFRQFRQFSLIKRFSNSHRSKLFKMKLSFVGLVALLATAATSTPVEASTVDVAAADWKCFQQTGGAGHAQLKKLHKEFNRLFGAARLRVAAGQCYTAQCNGQYFGLCTGDVYGQVEIANHRNIAAAANPESGRQCVIFLGDDNLRYRYDSAPIYGRYKTDLRNC
;
A
#
# COMPACT_ATOMS: atom_id res chain seq x y z
N MET A 1 -58.08 -0.16 -20.55
CA MET A 1 -59.16 0.42 -19.73
C MET A 1 -58.59 0.65 -18.33
N PHE A 2 -58.68 1.88 -17.78
CA PHE A 2 -58.14 2.42 -16.49
C PHE A 2 -56.60 2.47 -16.36
N ARG A 3 -55.86 3.59 -16.34
CA ARG A 3 -55.96 5.00 -15.86
C ARG A 3 -55.36 5.22 -14.45
N PHE A 4 -54.14 5.77 -14.45
CA PHE A 4 -53.47 6.71 -13.51
C PHE A 4 -53.54 6.52 -11.98
N ARG A 5 -52.36 6.65 -11.32
CA ARG A 5 -52.04 7.80 -10.44
C ARG A 5 -50.53 8.00 -10.24
N ARG A 6 -50.12 9.27 -10.35
CA ARG A 6 -48.81 9.88 -10.00
C ARG A 6 -48.68 10.04 -8.48
N PHE A 7 -47.43 10.16 -7.98
CA PHE A 7 -46.88 11.08 -6.95
C PHE A 7 -45.49 10.50 -6.56
N GLY A 8 -44.35 11.19 -6.44
CA GLY A 8 -43.98 12.60 -6.32
C GLY A 8 -42.84 12.75 -5.29
N ARG A 9 -41.91 13.69 -5.52
CA ARG A 9 -40.83 14.27 -4.63
C ARG A 9 -39.49 13.52 -4.59
N SER A 10 -38.39 14.07 -5.13
CA SER A 10 -37.65 15.31 -4.80
C SER A 10 -37.00 15.26 -3.40
N ARG A 11 -35.67 15.08 -3.35
CA ARG A 11 -34.82 15.63 -2.27
C ARG A 11 -33.53 16.21 -2.86
N GLN A 12 -33.58 17.53 -2.96
CA GLN A 12 -32.52 18.48 -3.21
C GLN A 12 -31.64 18.62 -1.95
N PHE A 13 -30.34 18.83 -2.19
CA PHE A 13 -29.44 19.77 -1.50
C PHE A 13 -29.54 19.93 0.03
N ARG A 14 -28.43 19.62 0.72
CA ARG A 14 -27.95 20.41 1.87
C ARG A 14 -26.44 20.59 1.81
N GLN A 15 -26.05 21.76 1.33
CA GLN A 15 -24.76 22.39 1.55
C GLN A 15 -24.89 23.34 2.76
N PHE A 16 -23.74 23.71 3.35
CA PHE A 16 -23.53 24.72 4.40
C PHE A 16 -23.84 24.31 5.85
N ARG A 17 -22.77 24.17 6.64
CA ARG A 17 -22.56 25.00 7.83
C ARG A 17 -21.11 25.44 7.92
N GLN A 18 -20.93 26.74 7.92
CA GLN A 18 -19.69 27.48 8.11
C GLN A 18 -19.77 28.15 9.50
N PHE A 19 -18.60 28.42 10.07
CA PHE A 19 -18.30 29.35 11.17
C PHE A 19 -18.74 29.03 12.61
N SER A 20 -17.74 28.88 13.47
CA SER A 20 -17.76 29.41 14.84
C SER A 20 -16.37 29.95 15.15
N LEU A 21 -16.28 31.28 15.26
CA LEU A 21 -15.13 32.08 15.65
C LEU A 21 -15.64 33.00 16.76
N ILE A 22 -14.90 33.14 17.86
CA ILE A 22 -14.90 34.19 18.92
C ILE A 22 -14.30 33.52 20.19
N LYS A 23 -13.00 33.73 20.50
CA LYS A 23 -12.33 34.86 21.20
C LYS A 23 -12.58 34.92 22.73
N ARG A 24 -11.49 34.83 23.51
CA ARG A 24 -10.97 35.79 24.55
C ARG A 24 -10.18 35.02 25.61
N PHE A 25 -8.85 35.19 25.68
CA PHE A 25 -8.07 36.19 26.46
C PHE A 25 -8.11 35.98 27.98
N SER A 26 -6.97 35.61 28.56
CA SER A 26 -6.42 36.30 29.74
C SER A 26 -4.91 36.06 29.88
N ASN A 27 -4.18 37.17 30.00
CA ASN A 27 -2.73 37.30 30.16
C ASN A 27 -2.29 36.98 31.59
N SER A 28 -1.07 36.46 31.76
CA SER A 28 -0.28 36.69 32.98
C SER A 28 1.13 37.11 32.60
N HIS A 29 1.41 38.38 32.83
CA HIS A 29 2.67 39.07 32.65
C HIS A 29 3.67 38.70 33.76
N ARG A 30 4.91 38.39 33.39
CA ARG A 30 6.13 38.81 34.14
C ARG A 30 7.36 38.68 33.26
N SER A 31 7.59 39.69 32.43
CA SER A 31 8.83 39.87 31.67
C SER A 31 9.86 40.61 32.53
N LYS A 32 10.98 39.93 32.83
CA LYS A 32 12.18 40.59 33.35
C LYS A 32 12.87 41.30 32.19
N LEU A 33 13.08 42.60 32.40
CA LEU A 33 13.72 43.55 31.50
C LEU A 33 15.23 43.25 31.40
N PHE A 34 15.67 42.65 30.29
CA PHE A 34 17.07 42.73 29.86
C PHE A 34 17.15 43.63 28.64
N LYS A 35 17.68 44.85 28.86
CA LYS A 35 18.16 45.75 27.81
C LYS A 35 19.34 45.06 27.10
N MET A 36 19.15 44.61 25.86
CA MET A 36 20.24 44.50 24.91
C MET A 36 19.80 44.97 23.53
N LYS A 37 20.75 45.66 22.89
CA LYS A 37 20.64 46.59 21.76
C LYS A 37 20.09 45.91 20.49
N LEU A 38 19.32 46.70 19.73
CA LEU A 38 18.94 46.42 18.34
C LEU A 38 20.18 46.18 17.47
N SER A 39 20.13 45.12 16.66
CA SER A 39 20.97 44.99 15.48
C SER A 39 20.31 44.02 14.49
N PHE A 40 19.97 44.56 13.32
CA PHE A 40 19.93 43.92 12.01
C PHE A 40 18.93 42.77 11.75
N VAL A 41 17.84 43.17 11.09
CA VAL A 41 17.32 42.64 9.81
C VAL A 41 17.88 41.27 9.41
N GLY A 42 17.04 40.24 9.54
CA GLY A 42 17.28 38.92 8.96
C GLY A 42 15.97 38.35 8.41
N LEU A 43 15.61 38.78 7.20
CA LEU A 43 14.57 38.14 6.39
C LEU A 43 15.04 36.73 6.01
N VAL A 44 14.63 35.72 6.77
CA VAL A 44 14.78 34.32 6.34
C VAL A 44 13.67 34.06 5.32
N ALA A 45 14.04 34.07 4.05
CA ALA A 45 13.16 33.62 2.97
C ALA A 45 12.91 32.12 3.12
N LEU A 46 11.69 31.72 3.49
CA LEU A 46 11.23 30.34 3.32
C LEU A 46 11.12 30.07 1.81
N LEU A 47 12.13 29.41 1.23
CA LEU A 47 11.98 28.77 -0.06
C LEU A 47 11.07 27.55 0.12
N ALA A 48 9.77 27.75 -0.12
CA ALA A 48 8.85 26.64 -0.34
C ALA A 48 9.24 25.98 -1.67
N THR A 49 10.09 24.96 -1.61
CA THR A 49 10.32 24.08 -2.75
C THR A 49 9.03 23.28 -2.94
N ALA A 50 8.15 23.77 -3.82
CA ALA A 50 7.05 22.97 -4.32
C ALA A 50 7.68 21.82 -5.12
N ALA A 51 7.89 20.68 -4.45
CA ALA A 51 8.19 19.45 -5.13
C ALA A 51 6.97 19.12 -5.98
N THR A 52 7.03 19.47 -7.26
CA THR A 52 6.15 18.92 -8.28
C THR A 52 6.40 17.43 -8.28
N SER A 53 5.56 16.70 -7.54
CA SER A 53 5.48 15.25 -7.62
C SER A 53 5.05 14.93 -9.04
N THR A 54 6.02 14.70 -9.92
CA THR A 54 5.77 14.05 -11.19
C THR A 54 5.13 12.71 -10.84
N PRO A 55 3.90 12.43 -11.30
CA PRO A 55 3.35 11.09 -11.17
C PRO A 55 4.31 10.18 -11.92
N VAL A 56 5.00 9.31 -11.18
CA VAL A 56 5.80 8.24 -11.78
C VAL A 56 4.83 7.44 -12.62
N GLU A 57 4.97 7.59 -13.93
CA GLU A 57 4.19 6.93 -14.95
C GLU A 57 4.15 5.44 -14.61
N ALA A 58 2.95 4.96 -14.25
CA ALA A 58 2.75 3.57 -13.93
C ALA A 58 3.10 2.78 -15.20
N SER A 59 4.18 1.99 -15.16
CA SER A 59 4.52 1.08 -16.24
C SER A 59 3.27 0.30 -16.63
N THR A 60 2.81 0.49 -17.86
CA THR A 60 1.69 -0.23 -18.46
C THR A 60 2.16 -1.64 -18.78
N VAL A 61 2.38 -2.45 -17.75
CA VAL A 61 2.34 -3.91 -17.90
C VAL A 61 0.92 -4.22 -18.33
N ASP A 62 0.76 -5.00 -19.40
CA ASP A 62 -0.55 -5.49 -19.80
C ASP A 62 -1.06 -6.47 -18.72
N VAL A 63 -1.71 -5.90 -17.71
CA VAL A 63 -2.18 -6.56 -16.48
C VAL A 63 -3.24 -7.63 -16.79
N ALA A 64 -3.81 -7.61 -18.00
CA ALA A 64 -4.96 -8.42 -18.36
C ALA A 64 -4.68 -9.94 -18.45
N ALA A 65 -3.42 -10.38 -18.47
CA ALA A 65 -3.06 -11.80 -18.60
C ALA A 65 -2.23 -12.36 -17.43
N ALA A 66 -2.00 -11.60 -16.36
CA ALA A 66 -1.20 -12.07 -15.26
C ALA A 66 -1.97 -13.10 -14.41
N ASP A 67 -1.48 -14.35 -14.42
CA ASP A 67 -2.14 -15.46 -13.72
C ASP A 67 -1.16 -16.25 -12.84
N TRP A 68 -1.69 -16.88 -11.81
CA TRP A 68 -0.94 -17.69 -10.86
C TRP A 68 -0.57 -19.05 -11.47
N LYS A 69 0.72 -19.35 -11.52
CA LYS A 69 1.20 -20.69 -11.84
C LYS A 69 1.30 -21.50 -10.56
N CYS A 70 0.32 -22.36 -10.32
CA CYS A 70 0.27 -23.23 -9.14
C CYS A 70 0.84 -24.62 -9.45
N PHE A 71 1.77 -25.08 -8.62
CA PHE A 71 2.29 -26.44 -8.74
C PHE A 71 1.22 -27.49 -8.42
N GLN A 72 0.32 -27.17 -7.49
CA GLN A 72 -0.81 -28.03 -7.14
C GLN A 72 -2.11 -27.27 -7.35
N GLN A 73 -3.08 -27.89 -7.99
CA GLN A 73 -4.34 -27.23 -8.36
C GLN A 73 -5.36 -27.15 -7.19
N THR A 74 -5.09 -27.86 -6.09
CA THR A 74 -5.99 -27.92 -4.92
C THR A 74 -5.21 -27.77 -3.60
N GLY A 75 -5.92 -27.44 -2.51
CA GLY A 75 -5.35 -27.31 -1.17
C GLY A 75 -4.86 -25.91 -0.79
N GLY A 76 -5.13 -24.90 -1.63
CA GLY A 76 -5.00 -23.48 -1.30
C GLY A 76 -6.26 -22.92 -0.65
N ALA A 77 -6.11 -21.80 0.05
CA ALA A 77 -7.21 -21.15 0.78
C ALA A 77 -7.99 -20.10 -0.04
N GLY A 78 -7.76 -20.02 -1.35
CA GLY A 78 -8.54 -19.16 -2.24
C GLY A 78 -8.15 -17.68 -2.27
N HIS A 79 -8.77 -16.95 -3.21
CA HIS A 79 -8.53 -15.53 -3.45
C HIS A 79 -8.84 -14.63 -2.24
N ALA A 80 -9.90 -14.96 -1.51
CA ALA A 80 -10.29 -14.19 -0.32
C ALA A 80 -9.19 -14.22 0.75
N GLN A 81 -8.53 -15.36 0.93
CA GLN A 81 -7.42 -15.50 1.86
C GLN A 81 -6.17 -14.79 1.35
N LEU A 82 -5.86 -14.86 0.04
CA LEU A 82 -4.79 -14.08 -0.57
C LEU A 82 -4.96 -12.57 -0.33
N LYS A 83 -6.18 -12.04 -0.50
CA LYS A 83 -6.47 -10.61 -0.24
C LYS A 83 -6.25 -10.23 1.22
N LYS A 84 -6.56 -11.12 2.17
CA LYS A 84 -6.28 -10.90 3.60
C LYS A 84 -4.79 -10.89 3.86
N LEU A 85 -4.07 -11.90 3.37
CA LEU A 85 -2.62 -12.01 3.48
C LEU A 85 -1.89 -10.81 2.87
N HIS A 86 -2.36 -10.29 1.73
CA HIS A 86 -1.81 -9.09 1.13
C HIS A 86 -1.91 -7.87 2.05
N LYS A 87 -3.05 -7.69 2.74
CA LYS A 87 -3.21 -6.61 3.74
C LYS A 87 -2.24 -6.80 4.91
N GLU A 88 -2.11 -8.01 5.42
CA GLU A 88 -1.17 -8.32 6.52
C GLU A 88 0.28 -8.12 6.10
N PHE A 89 0.63 -8.51 4.88
CA PHE A 89 1.95 -8.26 4.31
C PHE A 89 2.27 -6.76 4.28
N ASN A 90 1.33 -5.93 3.81
CA ASN A 90 1.49 -4.48 3.81
C ASN A 90 1.58 -3.89 5.23
N ARG A 91 0.90 -4.48 6.21
CA ARG A 91 1.04 -4.09 7.61
C ARG A 91 2.42 -4.44 8.17
N LEU A 92 2.96 -5.60 7.82
CA LEU A 92 4.21 -6.15 8.37
C LEU A 92 5.48 -5.57 7.71
N PHE A 93 5.44 -5.32 6.41
CA PHE A 93 6.59 -4.84 5.63
C PHE A 93 6.41 -3.40 5.11
N GLY A 94 5.24 -2.82 5.29
CA GLY A 94 4.87 -1.53 4.73
C GLY A 94 4.26 -1.65 3.32
N ALA A 95 3.43 -0.67 2.96
CA ALA A 95 2.83 -0.57 1.64
C ALA A 95 3.77 0.02 0.58
N ALA A 96 4.89 0.60 1.00
CA ALA A 96 5.92 1.10 0.09
C ALA A 96 6.62 -0.06 -0.65
N ARG A 97 7.22 0.27 -1.79
CA ARG A 97 8.02 -0.67 -2.58
C ARG A 97 9.20 -1.18 -1.77
N LEU A 98 9.40 -2.49 -1.75
CA LEU A 98 10.49 -3.10 -1.02
C LEU A 98 11.76 -3.18 -1.88
N ARG A 99 12.91 -2.97 -1.24
CA ARG A 99 14.21 -3.38 -1.79
C ARG A 99 14.52 -4.78 -1.29
N VAL A 100 14.55 -5.73 -2.22
CA VAL A 100 14.77 -7.16 -1.95
C VAL A 100 16.23 -7.48 -2.29
N ALA A 101 16.99 -7.95 -1.30
CA ALA A 101 18.38 -8.37 -1.52
C ALA A 101 18.45 -9.65 -2.37
N ALA A 102 19.59 -9.92 -3.01
CA ALA A 102 19.82 -11.14 -3.78
C ALA A 102 19.47 -12.41 -2.99
N GLY A 103 18.73 -13.34 -3.62
CA GLY A 103 18.25 -14.56 -2.99
C GLY A 103 17.41 -14.35 -1.71
N GLN A 104 16.77 -13.19 -1.53
CA GLN A 104 15.93 -12.91 -0.36
C GLN A 104 14.45 -13.07 -0.68
N CYS A 105 13.70 -13.55 0.30
CA CYS A 105 12.24 -13.49 0.37
C CYS A 105 11.82 -12.65 1.59
N TYR A 106 10.85 -11.76 1.40
CA TYR A 106 10.03 -11.23 2.49
C TYR A 106 8.73 -12.01 2.49
N THR A 107 8.32 -12.58 3.62
CA THR A 107 7.15 -13.46 3.70
C THR A 107 6.32 -13.15 4.92
N ALA A 108 5.02 -12.96 4.71
CA ALA A 108 4.03 -12.92 5.78
C ALA A 108 3.38 -14.30 5.93
N GLN A 109 3.29 -14.80 7.15
CA GLN A 109 2.54 -16.01 7.50
C GLN A 109 1.31 -15.66 8.31
N CYS A 110 0.16 -16.17 7.90
CA CYS A 110 -1.12 -15.99 8.56
C CYS A 110 -1.97 -17.25 8.44
N ASN A 111 -2.40 -17.83 9.57
CA ASN A 111 -3.29 -19.00 9.59
C ASN A 111 -2.78 -20.17 8.71
N GLY A 112 -1.47 -20.44 8.75
CA GLY A 112 -0.83 -21.49 7.95
C GLY A 112 -0.71 -21.18 6.45
N GLN A 113 -1.07 -19.97 6.02
CA GLN A 113 -0.91 -19.49 4.65
C GLN A 113 0.21 -18.46 4.58
N TYR A 114 0.89 -18.40 3.45
CA TYR A 114 2.07 -17.59 3.24
C TYR A 114 1.88 -16.73 1.99
N PHE A 115 2.21 -15.45 2.10
CA PHE A 115 2.33 -14.55 0.96
C PHE A 115 3.69 -13.86 1.01
N GLY A 116 4.42 -13.87 -0.10
CA GLY A 116 5.77 -13.33 -0.11
C GLY A 116 6.21 -12.75 -1.44
N LEU A 117 7.22 -11.88 -1.33
CA LEU A 117 7.96 -11.32 -2.45
C LEU A 117 9.38 -11.86 -2.40
N CYS A 118 9.81 -12.52 -3.47
CA CYS A 118 11.12 -13.16 -3.55
C CYS A 118 11.87 -12.70 -4.79
N THR A 119 13.19 -12.58 -4.67
CA THR A 119 14.09 -12.53 -5.83
C THR A 119 14.85 -13.85 -5.98
N GLY A 120 14.86 -14.38 -7.20
CA GLY A 120 15.66 -15.54 -7.61
C GLY A 120 17.11 -15.23 -7.96
N ASP A 121 17.46 -13.96 -8.04
CA ASP A 121 18.67 -13.48 -8.70
C ASP A 121 19.85 -13.34 -7.72
N VAL A 122 21.07 -13.22 -8.29
CA VAL A 122 22.31 -12.88 -7.58
C VAL A 122 22.40 -11.38 -7.26
N TYR A 123 21.49 -10.56 -7.81
CA TYR A 123 21.39 -9.14 -7.53
C TYR A 123 20.12 -8.79 -6.73
N GLY A 124 20.22 -7.72 -5.94
CA GLY A 124 19.06 -7.14 -5.26
C GLY A 124 18.23 -6.30 -6.22
N GLN A 125 16.90 -6.36 -6.08
CA GLN A 125 15.96 -5.63 -6.92
C GLN A 125 15.01 -4.78 -6.07
N VAL A 126 14.53 -3.68 -6.65
CA VAL A 126 13.42 -2.91 -6.09
C VAL A 126 12.14 -3.42 -6.70
N GLU A 127 11.15 -3.70 -5.86
CA GLU A 127 9.82 -4.09 -6.29
C GLU A 127 9.23 -3.10 -7.29
N ILE A 128 8.64 -3.61 -8.37
CA ILE A 128 8.04 -2.78 -9.40
C ILE A 128 6.72 -2.19 -8.89
N ALA A 129 6.45 -0.94 -9.25
CA ALA A 129 5.26 -0.24 -8.79
C ALA A 129 3.98 -1.00 -9.14
N ASN A 130 3.04 -1.05 -8.20
CA ASN A 130 1.73 -1.68 -8.32
C ASN A 130 1.69 -3.21 -8.53
N HIS A 131 2.83 -3.90 -8.73
CA HIS A 131 2.85 -5.35 -8.99
C HIS A 131 2.25 -6.16 -7.83
N ARG A 132 2.48 -5.75 -6.58
CA ARG A 132 1.90 -6.43 -5.41
C ARG A 132 0.38 -6.43 -5.43
N ASN A 133 -0.22 -5.30 -5.80
CA ASN A 133 -1.67 -5.16 -5.90
C ASN A 133 -2.23 -6.02 -7.03
N ILE A 134 -1.52 -6.07 -8.17
CA ILE A 134 -1.88 -6.93 -9.31
C ILE A 134 -1.83 -8.41 -8.89
N ALA A 135 -0.75 -8.85 -8.25
CA ALA A 135 -0.62 -10.22 -7.75
C ALA A 135 -1.76 -10.59 -6.78
N ALA A 136 -2.11 -9.68 -5.87
CA ALA A 136 -3.23 -9.88 -4.95
C ALA A 136 -4.62 -9.82 -5.63
N ALA A 137 -4.72 -9.21 -6.81
CA ALA A 137 -5.94 -9.13 -7.61
C ALA A 137 -6.14 -10.37 -8.49
N ALA A 138 -5.07 -11.03 -8.94
CA ALA A 138 -5.14 -12.31 -9.64
C ALA A 138 -5.62 -13.44 -8.71
N ASN A 139 -6.44 -14.35 -9.23
CA ASN A 139 -7.08 -15.41 -8.44
C ASN A 139 -6.24 -16.70 -8.52
N PRO A 140 -5.63 -17.20 -7.42
CA PRO A 140 -4.92 -18.47 -7.41
C PRO A 140 -5.86 -19.69 -7.39
N GLU A 141 -7.17 -19.47 -7.51
CA GLU A 141 -8.23 -20.46 -7.40
C GLU A 141 -8.09 -21.30 -6.12
N SER A 142 -8.10 -22.63 -6.24
CA SER A 142 -7.83 -23.54 -5.12
C SER A 142 -6.35 -23.97 -5.08
N GLY A 143 -5.50 -23.34 -5.87
CA GLY A 143 -4.12 -23.74 -6.06
C GLY A 143 -3.28 -23.61 -4.79
N ARG A 144 -2.40 -24.59 -4.59
CA ARG A 144 -1.37 -24.62 -3.55
C ARG A 144 -0.01 -24.46 -4.22
N GLN A 145 0.87 -23.73 -3.55
CA GLN A 145 2.22 -23.43 -4.02
C GLN A 145 2.22 -22.72 -5.37
N CYS A 146 1.71 -21.49 -5.34
CA CYS A 146 1.53 -20.65 -6.50
C CYS A 146 2.61 -19.59 -6.59
N VAL A 147 3.05 -19.33 -7.82
CA VAL A 147 4.00 -18.27 -8.15
C VAL A 147 3.41 -17.44 -9.28
N ILE A 148 3.52 -16.12 -9.17
CA ILE A 148 3.19 -15.20 -10.26
C ILE A 148 4.38 -14.30 -10.56
N PHE A 149 4.67 -14.17 -11.85
CA PHE A 149 5.72 -13.31 -12.39
C PHE A 149 5.03 -12.17 -13.11
N LEU A 150 5.40 -10.95 -12.77
CA LEU A 150 4.83 -9.74 -13.33
C LEU A 150 5.98 -8.97 -13.98
N GLY A 151 6.19 -9.18 -15.27
CA GLY A 151 7.34 -8.63 -15.99
C GLY A 151 8.59 -9.51 -15.85
N ASP A 152 9.55 -9.08 -15.02
CA ASP A 152 10.83 -9.77 -14.83
C ASP A 152 10.65 -11.12 -14.10
N ASP A 153 11.19 -12.19 -14.65
CA ASP A 153 11.18 -13.55 -14.07
C ASP A 153 11.98 -13.64 -12.74
N ASN A 154 12.80 -12.62 -12.44
CA ASN A 154 13.60 -12.57 -11.22
C ASN A 154 12.77 -12.23 -9.98
N LEU A 155 11.85 -11.27 -10.09
CA LEU A 155 11.02 -10.79 -8.98
C LEU A 155 9.64 -11.44 -9.05
N ARG A 156 9.36 -12.33 -8.09
CA ARG A 156 8.15 -13.14 -8.08
C ARG A 156 7.39 -13.01 -6.78
N TYR A 157 6.06 -13.04 -6.90
CA TYR A 157 5.19 -13.19 -5.74
C TYR A 157 4.87 -14.66 -5.55
N ARG A 158 4.75 -15.06 -4.29
CA ARG A 158 4.43 -16.42 -3.89
C ARG A 158 3.20 -16.45 -3.00
N TYR A 159 2.35 -17.44 -3.21
CA TYR A 159 1.22 -17.78 -2.35
C TYR A 159 1.26 -19.28 -2.08
N ASP A 160 1.51 -19.65 -0.82
CA ASP A 160 1.75 -21.03 -0.43
C ASP A 160 0.92 -21.37 0.83
N SER A 161 0.48 -22.63 0.96
CA SER A 161 -0.06 -23.19 2.22
C SER A 161 0.98 -24.01 2.99
N ALA A 162 2.23 -23.90 2.57
CA ALA A 162 3.40 -24.45 3.22
C ALA A 162 4.47 -23.37 3.32
N PRO A 163 5.35 -23.41 4.33
CA PRO A 163 6.35 -22.38 4.47
C PRO A 163 7.27 -22.29 3.25
N ILE A 164 7.64 -21.06 2.91
CA ILE A 164 8.56 -20.73 1.82
C ILE A 164 9.99 -20.98 2.33
N TYR A 165 10.36 -22.27 2.37
CA TYR A 165 11.71 -22.73 2.74
C TYR A 165 12.52 -23.15 1.51
N GLY A 166 13.84 -23.15 1.63
CA GLY A 166 14.76 -23.65 0.61
C GLY A 166 15.84 -22.64 0.22
N ARG A 167 15.95 -22.35 -1.08
CA ARG A 167 17.04 -21.58 -1.71
C ARG A 167 17.18 -20.11 -1.27
N TYR A 168 16.22 -19.57 -0.53
CA TYR A 168 16.20 -18.15 -0.19
C TYR A 168 16.52 -17.94 1.28
N LYS A 169 17.15 -16.80 1.56
CA LYS A 169 17.09 -16.21 2.89
C LYS A 169 15.69 -15.63 3.06
N THR A 170 14.97 -16.03 4.10
CA THR A 170 13.58 -15.62 4.31
C THR A 170 13.46 -14.74 5.55
N ASP A 171 13.01 -13.50 5.38
CA ASP A 171 12.51 -12.64 6.47
C ASP A 171 11.02 -12.99 6.62
N LEU A 172 10.77 -13.96 7.50
CA LEU A 172 9.44 -14.44 7.82
C LEU A 172 8.87 -13.62 8.98
N ARG A 173 7.68 -13.08 8.78
CA ARG A 173 6.93 -12.37 9.82
C ARG A 173 5.54 -12.97 9.96
N ASN A 174 5.13 -13.16 11.20
CA ASN A 174 3.80 -13.67 11.51
C ASN A 174 2.82 -12.52 11.67
N CYS A 175 1.61 -12.70 11.15
CA CYS A 175 0.44 -12.12 11.79
C CYS A 175 -0.06 -13.10 12.88
#